data_AF-A0A1Y4F386-F1
#
_entry.id   AF-A0A1Y4F386-F1
#
_cell.length_a   1.000
_cell.length_b   1.000
_cell.length_c   1.000
_cell.angle_alpha   90.00
_cell.angle_beta   90.00
_cell.angle_gamma   90.00
#
_symmetry.space_group_name_H-M   'P 1'
#
loop_
_entity.id
_entity.type
_entity.pdbx_description
1 polymer ?
#
loop_
_entity_poly.entity_id
_entity_poly.type
_entity_poly.pdbx_seq_one_letter_code
_entity_poly.pdbx_strand_id
1 'polypeptide(L)'
;MEQKPSEIIEAFLALVAQSHTEYNNSKGKVDYFNKHTYELVHKLEDCPDKTLFYFARQWRQETQDRRKERDNMALWETIHEFGSSEKNKPFLRRLKGLVTEQKRTEGYLETPPEQREFKGGAD
;
A
#
# COMPACT_ATOMS: atom_id res chain seq x y z
N MET A 1 -21.22 10.59 -13.98
CA MET A 1 -20.53 9.81 -15.03
C MET A 1 -20.17 8.48 -14.43
N GLU A 2 -20.45 7.40 -15.14
CA GLU A 2 -20.02 6.06 -14.76
C GLU A 2 -18.49 5.99 -14.89
N GLN A 3 -17.84 5.31 -13.96
CA GLN A 3 -16.38 5.24 -13.90
C GLN A 3 -15.85 4.52 -15.15
N LYS A 4 -14.84 5.07 -15.82
CA LYS A 4 -14.32 4.46 -17.04
C LYS A 4 -13.64 3.12 -16.70
N PRO A 5 -13.72 2.11 -17.60
CA PRO A 5 -12.99 0.85 -17.39
C PRO A 5 -11.50 1.05 -17.11
N SER A 6 -10.83 1.97 -17.80
CA SER A 6 -9.41 2.28 -17.53
C SER A 6 -9.17 2.78 -16.10
N GLU A 7 -10.06 3.61 -15.55
CA GLU A 7 -9.96 4.17 -14.20
C GLU A 7 -10.08 3.07 -13.13
N ILE A 8 -10.95 2.06 -13.35
CA ILE A 8 -11.10 0.93 -12.43
C ILE A 8 -9.81 0.11 -12.37
N ILE A 9 -9.19 -0.17 -13.52
CA ILE A 9 -7.93 -0.92 -13.59
C ILE A 9 -6.79 -0.11 -12.95
N GLU A 10 -6.74 1.21 -13.18
CA GLU A 10 -5.77 2.09 -12.53
C GLU A 10 -5.94 2.14 -11.02
N ALA A 11 -7.17 2.22 -10.53
CA ALA A 11 -7.46 2.21 -9.11
C ALA A 11 -6.97 0.90 -8.44
N PHE A 12 -7.15 -0.24 -9.11
CA PHE A 12 -6.60 -1.51 -8.64
C PHE A 12 -5.06 -1.50 -8.59
N LEU A 13 -4.40 -1.03 -9.65
CA LEU A 13 -2.94 -0.94 -9.68
C LEU A 13 -2.40 0.02 -8.59
N ALA A 14 -3.11 1.13 -8.35
CA ALA A 14 -2.80 2.07 -7.29
C ALA A 14 -2.96 1.43 -5.90
N LEU A 15 -4.02 0.64 -5.67
CA LEU A 15 -4.22 -0.12 -4.43
C LEU A 15 -3.06 -1.06 -4.15
N VAL A 16 -2.60 -1.80 -5.16
CA VAL A 16 -1.45 -2.72 -5.02
C VAL A 16 -0.19 -1.94 -4.65
N ALA A 17 0.08 -0.81 -5.29
CA ALA A 17 1.22 0.04 -4.96
C ALA A 17 1.11 0.63 -3.54
N GLN A 18 -0.07 1.11 -3.16
CA GLN A 18 -0.34 1.65 -1.82
C GLN A 18 -0.10 0.59 -0.74
N SER A 19 -0.60 -0.63 -0.95
CA SER A 19 -0.40 -1.73 0.01
C SER A 19 1.07 -1.99 0.31
N HIS A 20 1.95 -1.84 -0.70
CA HIS A 20 3.38 -2.05 -0.51
C HIS A 20 3.99 -0.97 0.39
N THR A 21 3.62 0.29 0.15
CA THR A 21 4.05 1.44 0.96
C THR A 21 3.56 1.33 2.40
N GLU A 22 2.25 1.09 2.59
CA GLU A 22 1.64 1.02 3.92
C GLU A 22 2.19 -0.14 4.75
N TYR A 23 2.30 -1.33 4.15
CA TYR A 23 2.86 -2.50 4.83
C TYR A 23 4.31 -2.24 5.28
N ASN A 24 5.17 -1.75 4.38
CA ASN A 24 6.59 -1.54 4.69
C ASN A 24 6.80 -0.43 5.73
N ASN A 25 5.99 0.65 5.67
CA ASN A 25 6.04 1.72 6.67
C ASN A 25 5.68 1.20 8.06
N SER A 26 4.57 0.45 8.19
CA SER A 26 4.17 -0.13 9.47
C SER A 26 5.14 -1.19 9.95
N LYS A 27 5.69 -2.01 9.05
CA LYS A 27 6.75 -2.97 9.37
C LYS A 27 7.96 -2.29 9.98
N GLY A 28 8.45 -1.21 9.36
CA GLY A 28 9.57 -0.44 9.88
C GLY A 28 9.33 0.12 11.29
N LYS A 29 8.11 0.59 11.58
CA LYS A 29 7.72 1.05 12.92
C LYS A 29 7.64 -0.09 13.92
N VAL A 30 7.07 -1.24 13.53
CA VAL A 30 7.02 -2.44 14.38
C VAL A 30 8.43 -2.91 14.73
N ASP A 31 9.34 -2.94 13.76
CA ASP A 31 10.73 -3.31 13.97
C ASP A 31 11.45 -2.31 14.90
N TYR A 32 11.18 -1.02 14.75
CA TYR A 32 11.65 0.01 15.68
C TYR A 32 11.17 -0.26 17.11
N PHE A 33 9.87 -0.44 17.33
CA PHE A 33 9.32 -0.70 18.66
C PHE A 33 9.85 -2.00 19.27
N ASN A 34 10.01 -3.06 18.46
CA ASN A 34 10.58 -4.33 18.92
C ASN A 34 12.02 -4.12 19.42
N LYS A 35 12.85 -3.38 18.68
CA LYS A 35 14.21 -3.03 19.12
C LYS A 35 14.19 -2.16 20.38
N HIS A 36 13.35 -1.12 20.38
CA HIS A 36 13.26 -0.17 21.49
C HIS A 36 12.75 -0.81 22.78
N THR A 37 11.95 -1.88 22.69
CA THR A 37 11.47 -2.64 23.85
C THR A 37 12.63 -3.18 24.69
N TYR A 38 13.73 -3.64 24.06
CA TYR A 38 14.92 -4.09 24.80
C TYR A 38 15.56 -2.94 25.59
N GLU A 39 15.65 -1.74 25.01
CA GLU A 39 16.18 -0.55 25.69
C GLU A 39 15.27 -0.13 26.86
N LEU A 40 13.95 -0.27 26.72
CA LEU A 40 12.99 0.03 27.77
C LEU A 40 13.07 -0.97 28.94
N VAL A 41 13.39 -2.24 28.68
CA VAL A 41 13.63 -3.22 29.76
C VAL A 41 14.79 -2.76 30.65
N HIS A 42 15.92 -2.35 30.07
CA HIS A 42 17.04 -1.83 30.86
C HIS A 42 16.67 -0.55 31.62
N LYS A 43 15.93 0.36 30.99
CA LYS A 43 15.45 1.57 31.67
C LYS A 43 14.48 1.28 32.81
N LEU A 44 13.72 0.18 32.73
CA LEU A 44 12.85 -0.28 33.82
C LEU A 44 13.68 -0.76 35.01
N GLU A 45 14.74 -1.55 34.77
CA GLU A 45 15.64 -2.07 35.81
C GLU A 45 16.24 -0.94 36.65
N ASP A 46 16.62 0.16 35.99
CA ASP A 46 17.20 1.35 36.63
C ASP A 46 16.15 2.39 37.07
N CYS A 47 14.85 2.13 36.89
CA CYS A 47 13.81 3.15 37.10
C CYS A 47 13.51 3.39 38.59
N PRO A 48 13.65 4.64 39.10
CA PRO A 48 13.25 4.95 40.46
C PRO A 48 11.74 4.81 40.67
N ASP A 49 11.31 4.30 41.84
CA ASP A 49 9.89 4.12 42.21
C ASP A 49 9.03 5.37 41.96
N LYS A 50 9.58 6.56 42.27
CA LYS A 50 8.90 7.85 42.09
C LYS A 50 8.51 8.17 40.64
N THR A 51 9.22 7.60 39.66
CA THR A 51 8.99 7.81 38.21
C THR A 51 8.42 6.58 37.51
N LEU A 52 8.39 5.43 38.20
CA LEU A 52 7.98 4.14 37.65
C LEU A 52 6.59 4.18 37.01
N PHE A 53 5.61 4.83 37.65
CA PHE A 53 4.25 4.94 37.11
C PHE A 53 4.21 5.71 35.79
N TYR A 54 4.94 6.82 35.68
CA TYR A 54 5.01 7.61 34.46
C TYR A 54 5.68 6.81 33.33
N PHE A 55 6.80 6.16 33.64
CA PHE A 55 7.51 5.30 32.71
C PHE A 55 6.61 4.16 32.20
N ALA A 56 5.94 3.43 33.12
CA ALA A 56 5.04 2.34 32.76
C ALA A 56 3.87 2.81 31.89
N ARG A 57 3.33 4.01 32.15
CA ARG A 57 2.28 4.62 31.32
C ARG A 57 2.78 4.92 29.91
N GLN A 58 3.97 5.49 29.78
CA GLN A 58 4.57 5.77 28.47
C GLN A 58 4.82 4.46 27.70
N TRP A 59 5.45 3.48 28.33
CA TRP A 59 5.72 2.20 27.69
C TRP A 59 4.42 1.47 27.29
N ARG A 60 3.38 1.52 28.13
CA ARG A 60 2.06 1.02 27.76
C ARG A 60 1.54 1.67 26.48
N GLN A 61 1.65 2.99 26.34
CA GLN A 61 1.24 3.70 25.13
C GLN A 61 2.03 3.22 23.92
N GLU A 62 3.35 3.10 24.03
CA GLU A 62 4.21 2.60 22.95
C GLU A 62 3.85 1.17 22.52
N THR A 63 3.52 0.28 23.47
CA THR A 63 3.05 -1.08 23.14
C THR A 63 1.69 -1.09 22.44
N GLN A 64 0.80 -0.14 22.75
CA GLN A 64 -0.47 0.03 22.06
C GLN A 64 -0.27 0.56 20.65
N ASP A 65 0.64 1.52 20.46
CA ASP A 65 0.95 2.06 19.14
C ASP A 65 1.63 1.00 18.25
N ARG A 66 2.53 0.18 18.81
CA ARG A 66 3.06 -1.00 18.13
C ARG A 66 1.95 -1.96 17.67
N ARG A 67 0.91 -2.18 18.49
CA ARG A 67 -0.22 -3.05 18.11
C ARG A 67 -0.99 -2.46 16.93
N LYS A 68 -1.28 -1.16 16.93
CA LYS A 68 -1.93 -0.48 15.79
C LYS A 68 -1.14 -0.66 14.50
N GLU A 69 0.18 -0.52 14.55
CA GLU A 69 1.02 -0.73 13.36
C GLU A 69 1.03 -2.19 12.91
N ARG A 70 0.98 -3.15 13.84
CA ARG A 70 0.83 -4.58 13.50
C ARG A 70 -0.53 -4.87 12.86
N ASP A 71 -1.60 -4.25 13.34
CA ASP A 71 -2.94 -4.39 12.76
C ASP A 71 -2.97 -3.80 11.34
N ASN A 72 -2.30 -2.65 11.11
CA ASN A 72 -2.16 -2.08 9.78
C ASN A 72 -1.33 -2.97 8.85
N MET A 73 -0.26 -3.60 9.33
CA MET A 73 0.45 -4.61 8.53
C MET A 73 -0.49 -5.73 8.11
N ALA A 74 -1.26 -6.30 9.04
CA ALA A 74 -2.20 -7.39 8.74
C ALA A 74 -3.27 -6.98 7.72
N LEU A 75 -3.73 -5.71 7.75
CA LEU A 75 -4.66 -5.17 6.76
C LEU A 75 -4.09 -5.22 5.33
N TRP A 76 -2.79 -4.92 5.16
CA TRP A 76 -2.16 -4.76 3.85
C TRP A 76 -1.37 -5.99 3.38
N GLU A 77 -1.06 -6.93 4.28
CA GLU A 77 -0.14 -8.06 4.06
C GLU A 77 -0.48 -8.87 2.81
N THR A 78 -1.71 -9.36 2.70
CA THR A 78 -2.11 -10.21 1.57
C THR A 78 -1.98 -9.51 0.21
N ILE A 79 -2.29 -8.21 0.15
CA ILE A 79 -2.19 -7.42 -1.09
C ILE A 79 -0.72 -7.12 -1.40
N HIS A 80 0.07 -6.77 -0.37
CA HIS A 80 1.50 -6.57 -0.47
C HIS A 80 2.21 -7.81 -1.03
N GLU A 81 1.91 -8.99 -0.48
CA GLU A 81 2.48 -10.26 -0.92
C GLU A 81 2.05 -10.61 -2.35
N PHE A 82 0.76 -10.40 -2.67
CA PHE A 82 0.26 -10.58 -4.03
C PHE A 82 1.03 -9.70 -5.03
N GLY A 83 1.24 -8.42 -4.71
CA GLY A 83 1.97 -7.48 -5.56
C GLY A 83 3.47 -7.77 -5.68
N SER A 84 4.05 -8.33 -4.61
CA SER A 84 5.49 -8.61 -4.52
C SER A 84 5.88 -9.99 -5.07
N SER A 85 4.91 -10.87 -5.31
CA SER A 85 5.13 -12.21 -5.87
C SER A 85 5.73 -12.16 -7.29
N GLU A 86 6.83 -12.88 -7.51
CA GLU A 86 7.49 -13.00 -8.82
C GLU A 86 6.56 -13.55 -9.91
N LYS A 87 5.58 -14.38 -9.53
CA LYS A 87 4.58 -14.91 -10.46
C LYS A 87 3.59 -13.83 -10.93
N ASN A 88 3.32 -12.83 -10.09
CA ASN A 88 2.32 -11.80 -10.33
C ASN A 88 2.90 -10.53 -10.97
N LYS A 89 4.19 -10.23 -10.75
CA LYS A 89 4.86 -9.05 -11.33
C LYS A 89 4.71 -8.96 -12.87
N PRO A 90 4.89 -10.02 -13.67
CA PRO A 90 4.64 -9.97 -15.12
C PRO A 90 3.18 -9.65 -15.46
N PHE A 91 2.22 -10.19 -14.71
CA PHE A 91 0.79 -9.93 -14.92
C PHE A 91 0.44 -8.46 -14.62
N LEU A 92 0.90 -7.91 -13.50
CA LEU A 92 0.70 -6.50 -13.15
C LEU A 92 1.31 -5.55 -14.19
N ARG A 93 2.46 -5.93 -14.77
CA ARG A 93 3.04 -5.17 -15.91
C ARG A 93 2.17 -5.21 -17.15
N ARG A 94 1.58 -6.36 -17.49
CA ARG A 94 0.62 -6.47 -18.60
C ARG A 94 -0.65 -5.65 -18.35
N LEU A 95 -1.14 -5.61 -17.11
CA LEU A 95 -2.27 -4.76 -16.73
C LEU A 95 -1.99 -3.27 -16.96
N LYS A 96 -0.77 -2.79 -16.67
CA LYS A 96 -0.36 -1.41 -17.01
C LYS A 96 -0.44 -1.15 -18.51
N GLY A 97 0.00 -2.10 -19.35
CA GLY A 97 -0.14 -1.99 -20.80
C GLY A 97 -1.61 -1.99 -21.25
N LEU A 98 -2.44 -2.85 -20.64
CA LEU A 98 -3.88 -2.91 -20.91
C LEU A 98 -4.56 -1.56 -20.64
N VAL A 99 -4.20 -0.86 -19.55
CA VAL A 99 -4.73 0.47 -19.24
C VAL A 99 -4.44 1.46 -20.38
N THR A 100 -3.22 1.47 -20.92
CA THR A 100 -2.86 2.37 -22.02
C THR A 100 -3.71 2.12 -23.26
N GLU A 101 -3.87 0.84 -23.64
CA GLU A 101 -4.69 0.45 -24.78
C GLU A 101 -6.17 0.80 -24.55
N GLN A 102 -6.67 0.57 -23.34
CA GLN A 102 -8.04 0.89 -22.95
C GLN A 102 -8.31 2.39 -23.00
N LYS A 103 -7.39 3.23 -22.49
CA LYS A 103 -7.48 4.69 -22.59
C LYS A 103 -7.51 5.18 -24.03
N ARG A 104 -6.72 4.56 -24.91
CA ARG A 104 -6.73 4.88 -26.35
C ARG A 104 -8.09 4.58 -26.96
N THR A 105 -8.65 3.41 -26.67
CA THR A 105 -9.98 3.01 -27.15
C THR A 105 -11.07 3.93 -26.60
N GLU A 106 -11.04 4.24 -25.30
CA GLU A 106 -11.98 5.16 -24.66
C GLU A 106 -11.93 6.55 -25.31
N GLY A 107 -10.73 7.12 -25.49
CA GLY A 107 -10.57 8.43 -26.15
C GLY A 107 -11.03 8.42 -27.61
N TYR A 108 -10.84 7.33 -28.34
CA TYR A 108 -11.40 7.17 -29.69
C TYR A 108 -12.94 7.14 -29.68
N LEU A 109 -13.53 6.42 -28.72
CA LEU A 109 -14.99 6.30 -28.59
C LEU A 109 -15.66 7.57 -28.07
N GLU A 110 -14.94 8.44 -27.35
CA GLU A 110 -15.41 9.77 -26.95
C GLU A 110 -15.63 10.71 -28.14
N THR A 111 -14.90 10.50 -29.24
CA THR A 111 -15.13 11.24 -30.48
C THR A 111 -16.46 10.77 -31.10
N PRO A 112 -17.39 11.67 -31.46
CA PRO A 112 -18.64 11.31 -32.12
C PRO A 112 -18.38 10.51 -33.41
N PRO A 113 -19.20 9.50 -33.76
CA PRO A 113 -18.98 8.67 -34.94
C PRO A 113 -18.78 9.46 -36.25
N GLU A 114 -19.48 10.59 -36.38
CA GLU A 114 -19.42 11.51 -37.54
C GLU A 114 -18.07 12.20 -37.71
N GLN A 115 -17.26 12.29 -36.65
CA GLN A 115 -15.96 12.96 -36.61
C GLN A 115 -14.79 11.97 -36.57
N ARG A 116 -15.07 10.67 -36.59
CA ARG A 116 -14.02 9.63 -36.57
C ARG A 116 -13.46 9.45 -37.97
N GLU A 117 -12.19 9.78 -38.18
CA GLU A 117 -11.47 9.42 -39.39
C GLU A 117 -11.14 7.91 -39.39
N PHE A 118 -11.55 7.19 -40.44
CA PHE A 118 -11.16 5.80 -40.64
C PHE A 118 -9.68 5.72 -41.02
N LYS A 119 -8.82 5.41 -40.04
CA LYS A 119 -7.44 5.04 -40.28
C LYS A 119 -7.36 3.55 -40.62
N GLY A 120 -7.93 3.15 -41.76
CA GLY A 120 -7.71 1.83 -42.35
C GLY A 120 -6.25 1.69 -42.75
N GLY A 121 -5.63 0.56 -42.38
CA GLY A 121 -4.22 0.29 -42.64
C GLY A 121 -3.84 0.53 -44.09
N ALA A 122 -2.90 1.44 -44.31
CA ALA A 122 -2.05 1.36 -45.48
C ALA A 122 -1.18 0.11 -45.29
N ASP A 123 -1.28 -0.81 -46.25
CA ASP A 123 -0.53 -2.06 -46.34
C ASP A 123 0.98 -1.89 -46.08
#